data_AF-A0A4R1FMZ2-F1
#
_entry.id   AF-A0A4R1FMZ2-F1
#
_cell.length_a   1.000
_cell.length_b   1.000
_cell.length_c   1.000
_cell.angle_alpha   90.00
_cell.angle_beta   90.00
_cell.angle_gamma   90.00
#
_symmetry.space_group_name_H-M   'P 1'
#
loop_
_entity.id
_entity.type
_entity.pdbx_description
1 polymer ?
#
loop_
_entity_poly.entity_id
_entity_poly.type
_entity_poly.pdbx_seq_one_letter_code
_entity_poly.pdbx_strand_id
1 'polypeptide(L)'
;MVYTVGVDEAVPVGSGAVVVRPTEFARIDSACAEFLRVIARIRALAREIGDQEHWGLGERHARLISGCTLVARLRSVAAANENSVAAVLDTHAEIVGDIQQSFRAARDLMTVVDDQWADRLRMSETSAGQHIYPVSA
;
A
#
# COMPACT_ATOMS: atom_id res chain seq x y z
N MET A 1 -4.78 -20.28 -18.02
CA MET A 1 -5.41 -19.20 -17.25
C MET A 1 -6.80 -19.67 -16.87
N VAL A 2 -6.97 -20.21 -15.66
CA VAL A 2 -8.28 -20.59 -15.14
C VAL A 2 -8.28 -20.20 -13.66
N TYR A 3 -9.07 -19.19 -13.33
CA TYR A 3 -9.45 -18.86 -11.96
C TYR A 3 -10.58 -19.83 -11.56
N THR A 4 -10.42 -20.51 -10.44
CA THR A 4 -11.57 -21.10 -9.72
C THR A 4 -11.55 -20.57 -8.30
N VAL A 5 -12.29 -19.49 -8.09
CA VAL A 5 -12.73 -19.07 -6.75
C VAL A 5 -13.96 -19.91 -6.45
N GLY A 6 -13.79 -20.96 -5.66
CA GLY A 6 -14.91 -21.65 -5.02
C GLY A 6 -15.30 -20.85 -3.78
N VAL A 7 -16.47 -20.22 -3.81
CA VAL A 7 -17.12 -19.65 -2.63
C VAL A 7 -18.28 -20.56 -2.29
N ASP A 8 -18.21 -21.25 -1.16
CA ASP A 8 -19.40 -21.66 -0.41
C ASP A 8 -19.05 -21.87 1.06
N GLU A 9 -19.16 -20.81 1.86
CA GLU A 9 -19.68 -20.87 3.23
C GLU A 9 -19.89 -19.44 3.76
N ALA A 10 -21.01 -19.20 4.43
CA ALA A 10 -21.28 -17.94 5.11
C ALA A 10 -20.28 -17.76 6.27
N VAL A 11 -19.20 -17.02 6.02
CA VAL A 11 -18.21 -16.68 7.03
C VAL A 11 -18.86 -15.72 8.03
N PRO A 12 -19.00 -16.10 9.32
CA PRO A 12 -19.45 -15.18 10.35
C PRO A 12 -18.44 -14.03 10.43
N VAL A 13 -18.93 -12.79 10.45
CA VAL A 13 -18.11 -11.58 10.63
C VAL A 13 -17.29 -11.74 11.91
N GLY A 14 -16.00 -12.08 11.76
CA GLY A 14 -15.10 -12.38 12.88
C GLY A 14 -14.11 -13.53 12.68
N SER A 15 -14.04 -14.19 11.52
CA SER A 15 -13.03 -15.25 11.28
C SER A 15 -12.49 -15.21 9.85
N GLY A 16 -11.42 -14.44 9.64
CA GLY A 16 -10.68 -14.40 8.39
C GLY A 16 -9.20 -14.53 8.68
N ALA A 17 -8.75 -15.71 9.10
CA ALA A 17 -7.33 -15.99 9.22
C ALA A 17 -6.72 -16.00 7.81
N VAL A 18 -6.16 -14.85 7.39
CA VAL A 18 -5.49 -14.75 6.09
C VAL A 18 -4.13 -15.43 6.22
N VAL A 19 -3.96 -16.56 5.53
CA VAL A 19 -2.66 -17.23 5.43
C VAL A 19 -1.83 -16.53 4.36
N VAL A 20 -0.95 -15.62 4.77
CA VAL A 20 -0.04 -14.89 3.88
C VAL A 20 1.34 -15.53 3.93
N ARG A 21 1.88 -15.91 2.76
CA ARG A 21 3.25 -16.44 2.66
C ARG A 21 4.26 -15.29 2.74
N PRO A 22 5.50 -15.52 3.21
CA PRO A 22 6.55 -14.49 3.23
C PRO A 22 6.76 -13.80 1.87
N THR A 23 6.68 -14.56 0.78
CA THR A 23 6.79 -14.03 -0.59
C THR A 23 5.65 -13.07 -0.94
N GLU A 24 4.45 -13.28 -0.42
CA GLU A 24 3.32 -12.37 -0.65
C GLU A 24 3.48 -11.07 0.14
N PHE A 25 4.00 -11.11 1.38
CA PHE A 25 4.33 -9.89 2.11
C PHE A 25 5.33 -9.01 1.35
N ALA A 26 6.38 -9.61 0.78
CA ALA A 26 7.37 -8.88 -0.01
C ALA A 26 6.76 -8.29 -1.29
N ARG A 27 5.88 -9.03 -1.97
CA ARG A 27 5.17 -8.54 -3.16
C ARG A 27 4.24 -7.37 -2.84
N ILE A 28 3.46 -7.49 -1.76
CA ILE A 28 2.53 -6.44 -1.33
C ILE A 28 3.32 -5.19 -0.98
N ASP A 29 4.41 -5.31 -0.22
CA ASP A 29 5.25 -4.16 0.14
C ASP A 29 5.85 -3.47 -1.09
N SER A 30 6.36 -4.26 -2.06
CA SER A 30 6.87 -3.74 -3.32
C SER A 30 5.78 -3.05 -4.15
N ALA A 31 4.58 -3.63 -4.21
CA ALA A 31 3.45 -3.08 -4.95
C ALA A 31 2.99 -1.75 -4.34
N CYS A 32 2.88 -1.66 -3.00
CA CYS A 32 2.59 -0.41 -2.31
C CYS A 32 3.66 0.65 -2.61
N ALA A 33 4.94 0.29 -2.54
CA ALA A 33 6.03 1.21 -2.84
C ALA A 33 6.05 1.68 -4.30
N GLU A 34 5.66 0.83 -5.25
CA GLU A 34 5.47 1.21 -6.64
C GLU A 34 4.27 2.15 -6.83
N PHE A 35 3.14 1.84 -6.19
CA PHE A 35 1.95 2.68 -6.26
C PHE A 35 2.22 4.09 -5.74
N LEU A 36 2.90 4.22 -4.59
CA LEU A 36 3.29 5.52 -4.04
C LEU A 36 4.22 6.30 -4.98
N ARG A 37 5.15 5.62 -5.68
CA ARG A 37 6.00 6.26 -6.71
C ARG A 37 5.18 6.76 -7.90
N VAL A 38 4.18 6.00 -8.34
CA VAL A 38 3.26 6.42 -9.41
C VAL A 38 2.46 7.63 -8.98
N ILE A 39 1.91 7.64 -7.75
CA ILE A 39 1.22 8.80 -7.18
C ILE A 39 2.12 10.04 -7.23
N ALA A 40 3.35 9.95 -6.71
CA ALA A 40 4.28 11.08 -6.67
C ALA A 40 4.57 11.62 -8.08
N ARG A 41 4.74 10.73 -9.06
CA ARG A 41 4.94 11.12 -10.47
C ARG A 41 3.72 11.84 -11.05
N ILE A 42 2.51 11.34 -10.82
CA ILE A 42 1.28 11.98 -11.34
C ILE A 42 1.12 13.37 -10.72
N ARG A 43 1.39 13.52 -9.41
CA ARG A 43 1.34 14.83 -8.75
C ARG A 43 2.34 15.82 -9.34
N ALA A 44 3.57 15.38 -9.56
CA ALA A 44 4.60 16.22 -10.17
C ALA A 44 4.17 16.69 -11.57
N LEU A 45 3.65 15.79 -12.40
CA LEU A 45 3.16 16.12 -13.75
C LEU A 45 1.94 17.05 -13.71
N ALA A 46 0.99 16.80 -12.82
CA ALA A 46 -0.19 17.66 -12.67
C ALA A 46 0.22 19.09 -12.29
N ARG A 47 1.20 19.22 -11.39
CA ARG A 47 1.77 20.51 -11.02
C ARG A 47 2.52 21.17 -12.17
N GLU A 48 3.38 20.42 -12.86
CA GLU A 48 4.13 20.93 -14.02
C GLU A 48 3.19 21.48 -15.10
N ILE A 49 2.12 20.76 -15.42
CA ILE A 49 1.07 21.21 -16.36
C ILE A 49 0.38 22.45 -15.80
N GLY A 50 -0.05 22.41 -14.53
CA GLY A 50 -0.68 23.52 -13.82
C GLY A 50 0.11 24.83 -13.84
N ASP A 51 1.43 24.73 -13.69
CA ASP A 51 2.35 25.83 -13.53
C ASP A 51 2.81 26.43 -14.88
N GLN A 52 2.48 25.83 -16.03
CA GLN A 52 2.82 26.39 -17.35
C GLN A 52 2.21 27.79 -17.52
N GLU A 53 3.03 28.80 -17.83
CA GLU A 53 2.59 30.20 -17.98
C GLU A 53 1.54 30.33 -19.09
N HIS A 54 1.73 29.63 -20.21
CA HIS A 54 0.90 29.70 -21.40
C HIS A 54 0.51 28.30 -21.88
N TRP A 55 -0.79 28.06 -22.03
CA TRP A 55 -1.39 26.80 -22.48
C TRP A 55 -1.86 26.86 -23.94
N GLY A 56 -1.91 28.05 -24.54
CA GLY A 56 -2.30 28.21 -25.95
C GLY A 56 -3.81 28.03 -26.21
N LEU A 57 -4.65 28.18 -25.18
CA LEU A 57 -6.10 27.99 -25.26
C LEU A 57 -6.87 29.32 -25.45
N GLY A 58 -6.16 30.39 -25.79
CA GLY A 58 -6.75 31.72 -25.96
C GLY A 58 -6.83 32.55 -24.68
N GLU A 59 -6.19 32.10 -23.59
CA GLU A 59 -6.24 32.72 -22.26
C GLU A 59 -5.63 34.12 -22.18
N ARG A 60 -4.81 34.53 -23.17
CA ARG A 60 -4.26 35.90 -23.30
C ARG A 60 -5.03 36.76 -24.31
N HIS A 61 -6.05 36.23 -24.98
CA HIS A 61 -6.81 36.96 -25.99
C HIS A 61 -8.08 37.54 -25.36
N ALA A 62 -8.14 38.87 -25.22
CA ALA A 62 -9.27 39.58 -24.59
C ALA A 62 -10.65 39.31 -25.24
N ARG A 63 -10.68 38.89 -26.52
CA ARG A 63 -11.92 38.53 -27.22
C ARG A 63 -12.35 37.09 -26.98
N LEU A 64 -11.47 36.23 -26.45
CA LEU A 64 -11.73 34.82 -26.16
C LEU A 64 -11.95 34.63 -24.64
N ILE A 65 -13.07 35.20 -24.16
CA ILE A 65 -13.41 35.26 -22.73
C ILE A 65 -13.46 33.85 -22.09
N SER A 66 -13.86 32.84 -22.85
CA SER A 66 -13.90 31.44 -22.38
C SER A 66 -12.53 30.82 -22.15
N GLY A 67 -11.49 31.26 -22.86
CA GLY A 67 -10.14 30.70 -22.76
C GLY A 67 -9.54 30.91 -21.37
N CYS A 68 -9.68 32.12 -20.81
CA CYS A 68 -9.22 32.45 -19.46
C CYS A 68 -9.95 31.59 -18.40
N THR A 69 -11.28 31.50 -18.50
CA THR A 69 -12.11 30.70 -17.57
C THR A 69 -11.76 29.21 -17.61
N LEU A 70 -11.55 28.65 -18.81
CA LEU A 70 -11.17 27.25 -18.97
C LEU A 70 -9.79 26.95 -18.36
N VAL A 71 -8.78 27.77 -18.66
CA VAL A 71 -7.43 27.60 -18.09
C VAL A 71 -7.46 27.74 -16.57
N ALA A 72 -8.18 28.72 -16.03
CA ALA A 72 -8.33 28.88 -14.58
C ALA A 72 -8.96 27.64 -13.92
N ARG A 73 -10.01 27.06 -14.54
CA ARG A 73 -10.65 25.83 -14.05
C ARG A 73 -9.72 24.61 -14.14
N LEU A 74 -8.96 24.46 -15.22
CA LEU A 74 -8.05 23.32 -15.36
C LEU A 74 -6.89 23.41 -14.37
N ARG A 75 -6.37 24.62 -14.11
CA ARG A 75 -5.38 24.86 -13.05
C ARG A 75 -5.93 24.55 -11.65
N SER A 76 -7.20 24.87 -11.37
CA SER A 76 -7.79 24.54 -10.07
C SER A 76 -7.96 23.03 -9.87
N VAL A 77 -8.24 22.28 -10.95
CA VAL A 77 -8.24 20.80 -10.92
C VAL A 77 -6.85 20.24 -10.63
N ALA A 78 -5.78 20.89 -11.10
CA ALA A 78 -4.42 20.43 -10.83
C ALA A 78 -3.99 20.60 -9.36
N ALA A 79 -4.32 21.75 -8.72
CA ALA A 79 -3.70 22.10 -7.44
C ALA A 79 -4.58 22.83 -6.41
N ALA A 80 -5.82 23.24 -6.73
CA ALA A 80 -6.56 24.21 -5.91
C ALA A 80 -8.05 23.85 -5.71
N ASN A 81 -8.34 22.59 -5.33
CA ASN A 81 -9.66 22.20 -4.85
C ASN A 81 -9.61 20.90 -4.02
N GLU A 82 -10.66 20.62 -3.23
CA GLU A 82 -10.86 19.34 -2.52
C GLU A 82 -10.94 18.15 -3.48
N ASN A 83 -11.42 18.39 -4.72
CA ASN A 83 -11.43 17.40 -5.81
C ASN A 83 -10.27 17.60 -6.79
N SER A 84 -9.17 18.23 -6.35
CA SER A 84 -7.98 18.33 -7.17
C SER A 84 -7.25 17.00 -7.27
N VAL A 85 -6.47 16.83 -8.34
CA VAL A 85 -5.58 15.66 -8.51
C VAL A 85 -4.68 15.51 -7.28
N ALA A 86 -4.17 16.62 -6.74
CA ALA A 86 -3.34 16.60 -5.53
C ALA A 86 -4.11 16.02 -4.33
N ALA A 87 -5.29 16.55 -4.01
CA ALA A 87 -6.08 16.12 -2.86
C ALA A 87 -6.51 14.66 -2.95
N VAL A 88 -7.02 14.23 -4.11
CA VAL A 88 -7.44 12.83 -4.33
C VAL A 88 -6.25 11.88 -4.17
N LEU A 89 -5.09 12.25 -4.73
CA LEU A 89 -3.89 11.41 -4.64
C LEU A 89 -3.25 11.41 -3.25
N ASP A 90 -3.39 12.48 -2.46
CA ASP A 90 -2.99 12.51 -1.05
C ASP A 90 -3.79 11.46 -0.26
N THR A 91 -5.11 11.45 -0.40
CA THR A 91 -5.96 10.42 0.25
C THR A 91 -5.58 9.01 -0.19
N HIS A 92 -5.28 8.80 -1.48
CA HIS A 92 -4.84 7.48 -1.94
C HIS A 92 -3.47 7.10 -1.39
N ALA A 93 -2.54 8.05 -1.25
CA ALA A 93 -1.23 7.80 -0.67
C ALA A 93 -1.32 7.42 0.81
N GLU A 94 -2.20 8.08 1.57
CA GLU A 94 -2.49 7.76 2.96
C GLU A 94 -3.02 6.32 3.09
N ILE A 95 -4.06 5.97 2.32
CA ILE A 95 -4.64 4.62 2.33
C ILE A 95 -3.60 3.54 1.98
N VAL A 96 -2.80 3.77 0.93
CA VAL A 96 -1.75 2.81 0.53
C VAL A 96 -0.66 2.70 1.61
N GLY A 97 -0.31 3.81 2.25
CA GLY A 97 0.62 3.85 3.38
C GLY A 97 0.12 3.05 4.57
N ASP A 98 -1.15 3.22 4.94
CA ASP A 98 -1.79 2.49 6.04
C ASP A 98 -1.83 0.99 5.78
N ILE A 99 -2.16 0.60 4.55
CA ILE A 99 -2.11 -0.81 4.12
C ILE A 99 -0.68 -1.35 4.26
N GLN A 100 0.30 -0.64 3.71
CA GLN A 100 1.71 -1.06 3.78
C GLN A 100 2.18 -1.22 5.23
N GLN A 101 1.86 -0.26 6.09
CA GLN A 101 2.23 -0.30 7.50
C GLN A 101 1.57 -1.47 8.23
N SER A 102 0.29 -1.72 7.97
CA SER A 102 -0.45 -2.84 8.54
C SER A 102 0.15 -4.20 8.16
N PHE A 103 0.51 -4.37 6.88
CA PHE A 103 1.17 -5.60 6.41
C PHE A 103 2.58 -5.78 6.98
N ARG A 104 3.35 -4.69 7.14
CA ARG A 104 4.66 -4.75 7.81
C ARG A 104 4.53 -5.16 9.27
N ALA A 105 3.60 -4.56 10.01
CA ALA A 105 3.34 -4.91 11.40
C ALA A 105 2.92 -6.38 11.55
N ALA A 106 2.04 -6.87 10.67
CA ALA A 106 1.63 -8.28 10.65
C ALA A 106 2.82 -9.22 10.37
N ARG A 107 3.65 -8.92 9.38
CA ARG A 107 4.87 -9.68 9.06
C ARG A 107 5.82 -9.74 10.25
N ASP A 108 6.08 -8.60 10.87
CA ASP A 108 7.03 -8.48 11.98
C ASP A 108 6.53 -9.30 13.19
N LEU A 109 5.22 -9.25 13.47
CA LEU A 109 4.59 -10.09 14.48
C LEU A 109 4.74 -11.57 14.17
N MET A 110 4.44 -12.00 12.94
CA MET A 110 4.57 -13.40 12.53
C MET A 110 6.01 -13.90 12.67
N THR A 111 7.00 -13.08 12.30
CA THR A 111 8.42 -13.41 12.44
C THR A 111 8.80 -13.66 13.90
N VAL A 112 8.36 -12.78 14.80
CA VAL A 112 8.60 -12.93 16.24
C VAL A 112 7.94 -14.21 16.79
N VAL A 113 6.72 -14.52 16.36
CA VAL A 113 6.02 -15.73 16.81
C VAL A 113 6.74 -17.00 16.32
N ASP A 114 7.19 -17.03 15.07
CA ASP A 114 7.92 -18.16 14.50
C ASP A 114 9.27 -18.39 15.21
N ASP A 115 10.01 -17.31 15.50
CA ASP A 115 11.27 -17.39 16.25
C ASP A 115 11.06 -17.95 17.66
N GLN A 116 10.07 -17.43 18.39
CA GLN A 116 9.72 -17.92 19.73
C GLN A 116 9.26 -19.38 19.73
N TRP A 117 8.54 -19.79 18.68
CA TRP A 117 8.16 -21.18 18.53
C TRP A 117 9.39 -22.07 18.30
N ALA A 118 10.30 -21.67 17.41
CA ALA A 118 11.53 -22.41 17.14
C ALA A 118 12.44 -22.53 18.36
N ASP A 119 12.53 -21.47 19.18
CA ASP A 119 13.25 -21.50 20.46
C ASP A 119 12.66 -22.52 21.44
N ARG A 120 11.33 -22.50 21.62
CA ARG A 120 10.65 -23.45 22.51
C ARG A 120 10.82 -24.89 22.04
N LEU A 121 10.80 -25.12 20.73
CA LEU A 121 11.06 -26.44 20.16
C LEU A 121 12.47 -26.92 20.52
N ARG A 122 13.50 -26.10 20.27
CA ARG A 122 14.90 -26.42 20.61
C ARG A 122 15.09 -26.72 22.09
N MET A 123 14.46 -25.92 22.97
CA MET A 123 14.50 -26.14 24.42
C MET A 123 13.86 -27.47 24.81
N SER A 124 12.70 -27.79 24.23
CA SER A 124 11.98 -29.05 24.47
C SER A 124 12.80 -30.25 24.02
N GLU A 125 13.40 -30.20 22.82
CA GLU A 125 14.23 -31.28 22.27
C GLU A 125 15.50 -31.50 23.11
N THR A 126 16.14 -30.43 23.58
CA THR A 126 17.30 -30.51 24.46
C THR A 126 16.95 -31.23 25.76
N SER A 127 15.81 -30.86 26.38
CA SER A 127 15.30 -31.49 27.60
C SER A 127 14.94 -32.96 27.38
N ALA A 128 14.30 -33.29 26.25
CA ALA A 128 13.96 -34.67 25.89
C ALA A 128 15.21 -35.53 25.67
N GLY A 129 16.26 -34.98 25.05
CA GLY A 129 17.56 -35.65 24.87
C GLY A 129 18.28 -35.91 26.20
N GLN A 130 18.15 -35.03 27.19
CA GLN A 130 18.67 -35.23 28.55
C GLN A 130 17.97 -36.38 29.30
N HIS A 131 16.72 -36.71 28.95
CA HIS A 131 15.96 -37.76 29.61
C HIS A 131 16.33 -39.18 29.14
N ILE A 132 17.04 -39.32 28.00
CA ILE A 132 17.36 -40.61 27.36
C ILE A 132 18.69 -41.21 27.85
N TYR A 133 19.59 -40.43 28.45
CA TYR A 133 20.84 -40.94 29.02
C TYR A 133 20.77 -40.94 30.56
N PRO A 134 20.50 -42.08 31.23
CA PRO A 134 20.67 -42.14 32.67
C PRO A 134 22.17 -42.09 32.98
N VAL A 135 22.58 -41.06 33.73
CA VAL A 135 23.91 -40.97 34.34
C VAL A 135 24.06 -42.18 35.27
N SER A 136 24.81 -43.17 34.81
CA SER A 136 25.26 -44.29 35.65
C SER A 136 26.45 -43.79 36.47
N ALA A 137 26.24 -43.62 37.77
CA ALA A 137 27.27 -43.35 38.77
C ALA A 137 27.93 -44.65 39.24
#